data_AF-A0A3A5AT16-F1
#
_entry.id   AF-A0A3A5AT16-F1
#
_cell.length_a   1.000
_cell.length_b   1.000
_cell.length_c   1.000
_cell.angle_alpha   90.00
_cell.angle_beta   90.00
_cell.angle_gamma   90.00
#
_symmetry.space_group_name_H-M   'P 1'
#
loop_
_entity.id
_entity.type
_entity.pdbx_description
1 polymer ?
#
loop_
_entity_poly.entity_id
_entity_poly.type
_entity_poly.pdbx_seq_one_letter_code
_entity_poly.pdbx_strand_id
1 'polypeptide(L)' 'MKIGLIIYGSLDLVTGGFLYDRLLVDYLRSRGEEVEVISLPWPSYRRGLLDNFSRTLRK' A
#
# COMPACT_ATOMS: atom_id res chain seq x y z
N MET A 1 -10.07 10.37 16.39
CA MET A 1 -9.79 10.93 15.04
C MET A 1 -9.91 9.81 14.01
N LYS A 2 -10.11 10.15 12.72
CA LYS A 2 -10.17 9.17 11.63
C LYS A 2 -8.90 9.25 10.80
N ILE A 3 -8.23 8.13 10.59
CA ILE A 3 -6.95 8.02 9.89
C ILE A 3 -7.10 7.04 8.72
N GLY A 4 -6.79 7.49 7.51
CA GLY A 4 -6.76 6.63 6.32
C GLY A 4 -5.33 6.19 6.01
N LEU A 5 -5.07 4.88 6.03
CA LEU A 5 -3.79 4.28 5.62
C LEU A 5 -3.93 3.72 4.20
N ILE A 6 -3.17 4.25 3.26
CA ILE A 6 -3.18 3.81 1.86
C ILE A 6 -1.97 2.90 1.64
N ILE A 7 -2.22 1.66 1.23
CA ILE A 7 -1.16 0.68 0.92
C ILE A 7 -1.36 0.07 -0.46
N TYR A 8 -0.26 -0.28 -1.13
CA TYR A 8 -0.31 -1.07 -2.35
C TYR A 8 -0.31 -2.56 -2.01
N GLY A 9 -1.38 -3.28 -2.33
CA GLY A 9 -1.58 -4.67 -1.90
C GLY A 9 -2.61 -4.78 -0.79
N SER A 10 -2.58 -5.89 -0.04
CA SER A 10 -3.48 -6.12 1.10
C SER A 10 -2.67 -6.38 2.37
N LEU A 11 -3.16 -5.83 3.49
CA LEU A 11 -2.62 -6.10 4.82
C LEU A 11 -2.88 -7.55 5.28
N ASP A 12 -3.73 -8.28 4.54
CA ASP A 12 -3.98 -9.73 4.73
C ASP A 12 -2.81 -10.60 4.21
N LEU A 13 -1.91 -10.02 3.40
CA LEU A 13 -0.70 -10.72 2.97
C LEU A 13 0.25 -10.88 4.15
N VAL A 14 0.38 -12.12 4.65
CA VAL A 14 1.28 -12.52 5.74
C VAL A 14 2.76 -12.42 5.35
N THR A 15 3.08 -12.05 4.11
CA THR A 15 4.44 -11.76 3.67
C THR A 15 4.97 -10.52 4.39
N GLY A 16 6.22 -10.54 4.86
CA GLY A 16 6.80 -9.51 5.73
C GLY A 16 6.81 -8.05 5.22
N GLY A 17 6.36 -7.79 3.99
CA GLY A 17 6.27 -6.46 3.39
C GLY A 17 5.30 -5.49 4.08
N PHE A 18 4.39 -5.97 4.94
CA PHE A 18 3.40 -5.14 5.65
C PHE A 18 3.50 -5.23 7.18
N LEU A 19 4.62 -5.74 7.71
CA LEU A 19 4.80 -5.88 9.16
C LEU A 19 4.72 -4.53 9.88
N TYR A 20 5.37 -3.51 9.32
CA TYR A 20 5.35 -2.16 9.89
C TYR A 20 3.95 -1.54 9.83
N ASP A 21 3.29 -1.60 8.68
CA ASP A 21 1.92 -1.11 8.50
C ASP A 21 0.95 -1.74 9.51
N ARG A 22 1.07 -3.05 9.74
CA ARG A 22 0.27 -3.76 10.73
C ARG A 22 0.52 -3.27 12.15
N LEU A 23 1.78 -3.14 12.57
CA LEU A 23 2.13 -2.63 13.88
C LEU A 23 1.65 -1.18 14.08
N LEU A 24 1.74 -0.36 13.04
CA LEU A 24 1.26 1.03 13.06
C LEU A 24 -0.26 1.09 13.20
N VAL A 25 -1.01 0.30 12.43
CA VAL A 25 -2.47 0.24 12.54
C VAL A 25 -2.89 -0.27 13.92
N ASP A 26 -2.25 -1.33 14.43
CA ASP A 26 -2.55 -1.89 15.75
C ASP A 26 -2.28 -0.85 16.85
N TYR A 27 -1.16 -0.12 16.76
CA TYR A 27 -0.84 0.94 17.70
C TYR A 27 -1.89 2.06 17.71
N LEU A 28 -2.26 2.56 16.53
CA LEU A 28 -3.25 3.64 16.41
C LEU A 28 -4.63 3.19 16.90
N ARG A 29 -5.07 1.98 16.54
CA ARG A 29 -6.33 1.39 17.04
C ARG A 29 -6.31 1.19 18.55
N SER A 30 -5.18 0.77 19.12
CA SER A 30 -5.05 0.61 20.58
C SER A 30 -5.22 1.92 21.36
N ARG A 31 -5.02 3.07 20.71
CA ARG A 31 -5.27 4.41 21.28
C ARG A 31 -6.71 4.90 21.11
N GLY A 32 -7.60 4.09 20.53
CA GLY A 32 -8.99 4.45 20.25
C GLY A 32 -9.18 5.26 18.96
N GLU A 33 -8.16 5.30 18.09
CA GLU A 33 -8.27 5.93 16.78
C GLU A 33 -8.92 5.00 15.75
N GLU A 34 -9.76 5.55 14.88
CA GLU A 34 -10.40 4.80 13.80
C GLU A 34 -9.46 4.77 12.59
N VAL A 35 -8.90 3.60 12.28
CA VAL A 35 -7.96 3.41 11.16
C VAL A 35 -8.62 2.61 10.05
N GLU A 36 -8.79 3.26 8.90
CA GLU A 36 -9.28 2.66 7.66
C GLU A 36 -8.10 2.33 6.75
N VAL A 37 -8.02 1.08 6.29
CA VAL A 37 -6.97 0.62 5.38
C VAL A 37 -7.51 0.58 3.96
N ILE A 38 -6.98 1.45 3.10
CA ILE A 38 -7.35 1.55 1.70
C ILE A 38 -6.29 0.80 0.88
N SER A 39 -6.68 -0.37 0.38
CA SER A 39 -5.82 -1.24 -0.42
C SER A 39 -5.90 -0.84 -1.90
N LEU A 40 -4.78 -0.39 -2.47
CA LEU A 40 -4.65 -0.12 -3.89
C LEU A 40 -4.23 -1.39 -4.64
N PRO A 41 -4.86 -1.70 -5.78
CA PRO A 41 -4.50 -2.87 -6.58
C PRO A 41 -3.06 -2.72 -7.05
N TRP A 42 -2.25 -3.76 -6.84
CA TRP A 42 -0.90 -3.78 -7.38
C TRP A 42 -0.99 -3.80 -8.91
N PRO A 43 -0.42 -2.82 -9.63
CA PRO A 43 -0.43 -2.86 -11.08
C PRO A 43 0.26 -4.14 -11.53
N SER A 44 -0.39 -4.89 -12.42
CA SER A 44 0.19 -6.11 -13.01
C SER A 44 1.61 -5.80 -13.46
N TYR A 45 2.60 -6.54 -12.95
CA TYR A 45 4.04 -6.35 -13.24
C TYR A 45 4.33 -6.10 -14.74
N ARG A 46 3.54 -6.72 -15.63
CA ARG A 46 3.56 -6.51 -17.08
C ARG A 46 3.32 -5.05 -17.55
N ARG A 47 2.50 -4.27 -16.86
CA ARG A 47 2.28 -2.84 -17.15
C ARG A 47 3.46 -1.98 -16.69
N GLY A 48 4.04 -2.29 -15.53
CA GLY A 48 5.25 -1.59 -15.05
C GLY A 48 6.47 -1.77 -15.97
N LEU A 49 6.57 -2.90 -16.67
CA LEU A 49 7.60 -3.09 -17.71
C LEU A 49 7.38 -2.20 -18.93
N LEU A 50 6.12 -1.92 -19.30
CA LEU A 50 5.76 -1.05 -20.43
C LEU A 50 5.92 0.45 -20.10
N ASP A 51 5.93 0.84 -18.83
CA ASP A 51 6.17 2.23 -18.41
C ASP A 51 7.58 2.72 -18.80
N ASN A 52 8.59 1.83 -18.80
CA ASN A 52 9.93 2.15 -19.32
C ASN A 52 9.95 2.38 -20.84
N PHE A 53 8.95 1.91 -21.58
CA PHE A 53 8.83 2.13 -23.02
C PHE A 53 8.13 3.44 -23.37
N SER A 54 7.88 4.31 -22.39
CA SER A 54 7.31 5.63 -22.61
C SER A 54 8.13 6.42 -23.63
N ARG A 55 7.53 6.70 -24.79
CA ARG A 55 8.13 7.49 -25.87
C ARG A 55 8.44 8.93 -25.46
N THR A 56 7.86 9.42 -24.36
CA THR A 56 8.10 10.77 -23.82
C THR A 56 9.38 10.89 -23.00
N LEU A 57 9.99 9.77 -22.58
CA LEU A 57 11.27 9.75 -21.86
C LEU A 57 12.46 9.36 -22.75
N ARG A 58 12.23 9.17 -24.06
CA ARG A 58 13.27 8.85 -25.03
C ARG A 58 14.02 10.15 -25.39
N LYS A 59 15.15 10.39 -24.72
CA LYS A 59 16.14 11.40 -25.12
C LYS A 59 16.81 11.01 -26.43
#